data_AF-A0A804N771-F1
#
_entry.id   AF-A0A804N771-F1
#
_cell.length_a   1.000
_cell.length_b   1.000
_cell.length_c   1.000
_cell.angle_alpha   90.00
_cell.angle_beta   90.00
_cell.angle_gamma   90.00
#
_symmetry.space_group_name_H-M   'P 1'
#
loop_
_entity.id
_entity.type
_entity.pdbx_description
1 polymer ?
#
loop_
_entity_poly.entity_id
_entity_poly.type
_entity_poly.pdbx_seq_one_letter_code
_entity_poly.pdbx_strand_id
1 'polypeptide(L)'
;LKLKSKALDVKDGGVKKKKKYQREESSQTESDKNGDEGNPHPNYDHLTPAERRYMEQKHKIDMQKMAKFANKSHRDRMQDFNQYLAKLSEHYDISKVGPG
;
A
#
# COMPACT_ATOMS: atom_id res chain seq x y z
N LEU A 1 -15.37 18.11 28.04
CA LEU A 1 -15.88 18.40 26.69
C LEU A 1 -17.22 17.70 26.50
N LYS A 2 -18.27 18.37 26.03
CA LYS A 2 -19.57 17.75 25.66
C LYS A 2 -19.68 17.75 24.14
N LEU A 3 -19.50 16.59 23.49
CA LEU A 3 -19.81 16.43 22.07
C LEU A 3 -21.32 16.17 21.92
N LYS A 4 -22.05 17.07 21.25
CA LYS A 4 -23.41 16.83 20.77
C LYS A 4 -23.31 16.23 19.37
N SER A 5 -23.63 14.95 19.21
CA SER A 5 -23.84 14.32 17.91
C SER A 5 -25.18 14.80 17.33
N LYS A 6 -25.17 15.36 16.11
CA LYS A 6 -26.36 15.50 15.27
C LYS A 6 -26.57 14.17 14.55
N ALA A 7 -27.76 13.58 14.67
CA ALA A 7 -28.12 12.36 13.96
C ALA A 7 -28.17 12.63 12.44
N LEU A 8 -27.55 11.75 11.66
CA LEU A 8 -27.71 11.69 10.21
C LEU A 8 -29.05 11.01 9.92
N ASP A 9 -29.92 11.69 9.20
CA ASP A 9 -31.14 11.11 8.63
C ASP A 9 -30.72 10.19 7.46
N VAL A 10 -30.55 8.90 7.74
CA VAL A 10 -30.28 7.89 6.72
C VAL A 10 -31.60 7.21 6.39
N LYS A 11 -32.15 7.57 5.22
CA LYS A 11 -33.31 6.94 4.63
C LYS A 11 -33.04 5.44 4.47
N ASP A 12 -33.80 4.64 5.21
CA ASP A 12 -33.70 3.19 5.31
C ASP A 12 -33.95 2.54 3.93
N GLY A 13 -32.87 2.26 3.20
CA GLY A 13 -32.88 1.52 1.94
C GLY A 13 -32.84 0.02 2.23
N GLY A 14 -34.02 -0.61 2.24
CA GLY A 14 -34.24 -2.00 2.64
C GLY A 14 -33.21 -3.00 2.12
N VAL A 15 -32.47 -3.62 3.06
CA VAL A 15 -31.57 -4.74 2.79
C VAL A 15 -32.40 -6.01 2.57
N LYS A 16 -32.63 -6.37 1.29
CA LYS A 16 -33.14 -7.70 0.94
C LYS A 16 -32.04 -8.74 1.17
N LYS A 17 -32.10 -9.45 2.30
CA LYS A 17 -31.33 -10.67 2.55
C LYS A 17 -31.69 -11.73 1.51
N LYS A 18 -30.78 -12.06 0.59
CA LYS A 18 -30.86 -13.28 -0.23
C LYS A 18 -29.84 -14.32 0.22
N LYS A 19 -30.34 -15.54 0.24
CA LYS A 19 -29.89 -16.79 0.82
C LYS A 19 -28.57 -17.30 0.22
N LYS A 20 -27.73 -17.85 1.11
CA LYS A 20 -26.54 -18.69 0.90
C LYS A 20 -26.75 -19.75 -0.19
N TYR A 21 -25.82 -19.83 -1.14
CA TYR A 21 -25.54 -21.02 -1.97
C TYR A 21 -24.03 -21.24 -2.05
N GLN A 22 -23.67 -22.48 -2.39
CA GLN A 22 -22.47 -23.17 -2.00
C GLN A 22 -21.18 -22.73 -2.72
N ARG A 23 -20.08 -23.12 -2.09
CA ARG A 23 -18.68 -23.07 -2.51
C ARG A 23 -18.48 -23.88 -3.79
N GLU A 24 -18.06 -23.23 -4.87
CA GLU A 24 -17.36 -23.89 -5.97
C GLU A 24 -15.93 -23.35 -6.01
N GLU A 25 -15.00 -24.24 -5.72
CA GLU A 25 -13.57 -24.08 -5.84
C GLU A 25 -13.23 -24.24 -7.33
N SER A 26 -13.34 -23.15 -8.10
CA SER A 26 -12.88 -23.10 -9.50
C SER A 26 -11.60 -22.29 -9.56
N SER A 27 -10.47 -23.00 -9.49
CA SER A 27 -9.19 -22.55 -10.00
C SER A 27 -9.27 -22.46 -11.53
N GLN A 28 -9.84 -21.37 -12.06
CA GLN A 28 -9.77 -21.05 -13.48
C GLN A 28 -8.61 -20.09 -13.73
N THR A 29 -7.43 -20.68 -13.88
CA THR A 29 -6.33 -20.13 -14.66
C THR A 29 -6.73 -20.19 -16.14
N GLU A 30 -7.41 -19.16 -16.63
CA GLU A 30 -7.80 -19.02 -18.03
C GLU A 30 -7.60 -17.55 -18.44
N SER A 31 -6.34 -17.14 -18.52
CA SER A 31 -5.95 -15.91 -19.23
C SER A 31 -5.07 -16.30 -20.42
N ASP A 32 -5.68 -17.08 -21.30
CA ASP A 32 -5.27 -17.24 -22.69
C ASP A 32 -6.04 -16.19 -23.49
N LYS A 33 -5.33 -15.15 -23.97
CA LYS A 33 -5.66 -14.29 -25.13
C LYS A 33 -4.68 -13.11 -25.22
N ASN A 34 -3.68 -13.30 -26.07
CA ASN A 34 -3.35 -12.39 -27.18
C ASN A 34 -2.79 -10.98 -26.82
N GLY A 35 -1.46 -10.89 -26.83
CA GLY A 35 -0.68 -9.89 -27.58
C GLY A 35 -1.10 -8.42 -27.53
N ASP A 36 -0.80 -7.72 -26.43
CA ASP A 36 -0.60 -6.26 -26.45
C ASP A 36 0.85 -5.94 -26.03
N GLU A 37 1.76 -6.18 -26.98
CA GLU A 37 3.13 -5.69 -26.93
C GLU A 37 3.11 -4.18 -27.16
N GLY A 38 3.15 -3.34 -26.12
CA GLY A 38 3.55 -1.95 -26.32
C GLY A 38 3.11 -0.88 -25.32
N ASN A 39 2.18 -1.16 -24.40
CA ASN A 39 1.69 -0.10 -23.51
C ASN A 39 2.05 -0.36 -22.03
N PRO A 40 2.90 0.48 -21.39
CA PRO A 40 3.21 0.36 -19.97
C PRO A 40 2.05 0.79 -19.05
N HIS A 41 0.90 1.13 -19.60
CA HIS A 41 -0.25 1.62 -18.85
C HIS A 41 -1.03 0.44 -18.24
N PRO A 42 -1.24 0.40 -16.91
CA PRO A 42 -2.05 -0.66 -16.31
C PRO A 42 -3.46 -0.60 -16.89
N ASN A 43 -3.96 -1.73 -17.38
CA ASN A 43 -5.33 -1.85 -17.88
C ASN A 43 -6.31 -1.68 -16.71
N TYR A 44 -6.86 -0.47 -16.55
CA TYR A 44 -7.72 -0.08 -15.43
C TYR A 44 -9.11 -0.72 -15.44
N ASP A 45 -9.52 -1.32 -16.57
CA ASP A 45 -10.91 -1.69 -16.84
C ASP A 45 -11.42 -2.91 -16.06
N HIS A 46 -10.51 -3.76 -15.59
CA HIS A 46 -10.85 -4.94 -14.77
C HIS A 46 -10.72 -4.69 -13.26
N LEU A 47 -10.19 -3.52 -12.87
CA LEU A 47 -9.94 -3.20 -11.47
C LEU A 47 -11.21 -2.70 -10.78
N THR A 48 -11.38 -3.13 -9.54
CA THR A 48 -12.39 -2.57 -8.65
C THR A 48 -12.11 -1.07 -8.42
N PRO A 49 -13.15 -0.28 -8.06
CA PRO A 49 -12.95 1.14 -7.74
C PRO A 49 -11.90 1.40 -6.64
N ALA A 50 -11.72 0.45 -5.72
CA ALA A 50 -10.72 0.53 -4.66
C ALA A 50 -9.30 0.33 -5.19
N GLU A 51 -9.09 -0.67 -6.04
CA GLU A 51 -7.76 -0.94 -6.62
C GLU A 51 -7.34 0.17 -7.58
N ARG A 52 -8.27 0.72 -8.37
CA ARG A 52 -8.00 1.87 -9.25
C ARG A 52 -7.44 3.06 -8.46
N ARG A 53 -8.11 3.43 -7.36
CA ARG A 53 -7.63 4.49 -6.45
C ARG A 53 -6.27 4.18 -5.84
N TYR A 54 -6.03 2.93 -5.44
CA TYR A 54 -4.73 2.51 -4.91
C TYR A 54 -3.61 2.69 -5.93
N MET A 55 -3.83 2.26 -7.19
CA MET A 55 -2.85 2.38 -8.26
C MET A 55 -2.53 3.84 -8.58
N GLU A 56 -3.55 4.70 -8.70
CA GLU A 56 -3.38 6.15 -8.89
C GLU A 56 -2.56 6.77 -7.76
N GLN A 57 -2.89 6.43 -6.51
CA GLN A 57 -2.18 6.93 -5.34
C GLN A 57 -0.73 6.42 -5.28
N LYS A 58 -0.50 5.16 -5.65
CA LYS A 58 0.82 4.57 -5.73
C LYS A 58 1.67 5.23 -6.80
N HIS A 59 1.12 5.42 -8.00
CA HIS A 59 1.77 6.14 -9.09
C HIS A 59 2.21 7.55 -8.65
N LYS A 60 1.32 8.28 -7.96
CA LYS A 60 1.64 9.60 -7.39
C LYS A 60 2.78 9.55 -6.37
N ILE A 61 2.79 8.57 -5.47
CA ILE A 61 3.86 8.39 -4.47
C ILE A 61 5.17 7.98 -5.15
N ASP A 62 5.11 7.12 -6.15
CA ASP A 62 6.28 6.60 -6.84
C ASP A 62 6.96 7.71 -7.65
N MET A 63 6.19 8.59 -8.33
CA MET A 63 6.73 9.80 -8.94
C MET A 63 7.48 10.68 -7.93
N GLN A 64 6.91 10.90 -6.74
CA GLN A 64 7.56 11.70 -5.68
C GLN A 64 8.83 11.03 -5.15
N LYS A 65 8.83 9.71 -4.99
CA LYS A 65 10.00 8.93 -4.59
C LYS A 65 11.08 8.98 -5.67
N MET A 66 10.71 8.80 -6.93
CA MET A 66 11.61 8.89 -8.08
C MET A 66 12.28 10.27 -8.15
N ALA A 67 11.53 11.36 -7.99
CA ALA A 67 12.11 12.71 -7.94
C ALA A 67 13.14 12.88 -6.81
N LYS A 68 12.87 12.32 -5.61
CA LYS A 68 13.81 12.36 -4.49
C LYS A 68 15.07 11.53 -4.75
N PHE A 69 14.93 10.35 -5.34
CA PHE A 69 16.07 9.47 -5.64
C PHE A 69 16.87 9.92 -6.85
N ALA A 70 16.24 10.58 -7.82
CA ALA A 70 16.91 11.14 -9.00
C ALA A 70 17.92 12.23 -8.62
N ASN A 71 17.64 12.98 -7.55
CA ASN A 71 18.56 14.00 -7.04
C ASN A 71 19.82 13.43 -6.35
N LYS A 72 19.85 12.14 -6.00
CA LYS A 72 20.98 11.51 -5.32
C LYS A 72 21.71 10.57 -6.25
N SER A 73 23.03 10.74 -6.37
CA SER A 73 23.87 9.73 -7.03
C SER A 73 23.83 8.43 -6.24
N HIS A 74 24.12 7.30 -6.91
CA HIS A 74 24.32 6.03 -6.22
C HIS A 74 25.39 6.14 -5.14
N ARG A 75 26.48 6.87 -5.44
CA ARG A 75 27.57 7.15 -4.48
C ARG A 75 27.04 7.84 -3.21
N ASP A 76 26.22 8.88 -3.36
CA ASP A 76 25.63 9.60 -2.22
C ASP A 76 24.73 8.69 -1.41
N ARG A 77 23.96 7.82 -2.09
CA ARG A 77 23.10 6.83 -1.44
C ARG A 77 23.90 5.82 -0.63
N MET A 78 25.04 5.37 -1.13
CA MET A 78 25.95 4.48 -0.40
C MET A 78 26.63 5.21 0.77
N GLN A 79 27.00 6.47 0.59
CA GLN A 79 27.59 7.28 1.65
C GLN A 79 26.59 7.54 2.80
N ASP A 80 25.34 7.86 2.49
CA ASP A 80 24.27 8.02 3.49
C ASP A 80 24.02 6.72 4.25
N PHE A 81 24.02 5.58 3.55
CA PHE A 81 23.84 4.26 4.15
C PHE A 81 25.00 3.91 5.09
N ASN A 82 26.25 4.12 4.67
CA ASN A 82 27.42 3.87 5.51
C ASN A 82 27.45 4.80 6.74
N GLN A 83 27.09 6.07 6.58
CA GLN A 83 26.94 7.00 7.70
C GLN A 83 25.83 6.57 8.67
N TYR A 84 24.73 6.02 8.17
CA TYR A 84 23.66 5.47 9.00
C TYR A 84 24.16 4.27 9.81
N LEU A 85 24.85 3.32 9.17
CA LEU A 85 25.44 2.17 9.86
C LEU A 85 26.44 2.59 10.94
N ALA A 86 27.31 3.56 10.65
CA ALA A 86 28.28 4.07 11.62
C ALA A 86 27.64 4.73 12.85
N LYS A 87 26.36 5.16 12.76
CA LYS A 87 25.61 5.75 13.88
C LYS A 87 24.78 4.72 14.66
N LEU A 88 24.61 3.51 14.13
CA LEU A 88 23.86 2.47 14.84
C LEU A 88 24.65 2.00 16.07
N SER A 89 23.94 1.83 17.18
CA SER A 89 24.52 1.25 18.38
C SER A 89 24.88 -0.22 18.12
N GLU A 90 26.03 -0.64 18.62
CA GLU A 90 26.42 -2.04 18.64
C GLU A 90 25.58 -2.85 19.65
N HIS A 91 24.99 -2.17 20.64
CA HIS A 91 24.22 -2.79 21.71
C HIS A 91 22.77 -2.29 21.71
N TYR A 92 21.83 -3.23 21.71
CA TYR A 92 20.38 -2.98 21.70
C TYR A 92 19.71 -3.23 23.06
N ASP A 93 20.50 -3.58 24.07
CA ASP A 93 20.03 -3.79 25.44
C ASP A 93 20.59 -2.70 26.37
N ILE A 94 19.86 -2.43 27.44
CA ILE A 94 20.29 -1.49 28.47
C ILE A 94 21.41 -2.14 29.27
N SER A 95 22.50 -1.42 29.49
CA SER A 95 23.55 -1.88 30.38
C SER A 95 22.95 -2.29 31.73
N LYS A 96 23.31 -3.49 32.22
CA LYS A 96 22.83 -3.96 33.52
C LYS A 96 23.18 -2.94 34.61
N VAL A 97 22.18 -2.49 35.37
CA VAL A 97 22.37 -1.67 36.56
C VAL A 97 22.23 -2.58 37.79
N GLY A 98 23.30 -2.70 38.58
CA GLY A 98 23.31 -3.45 39.83
C GLY A 98 24.10 -2.69 40.89
N PRO A 99 23.73 -2.78 42.18
CA PRO A 99 24.50 -2.15 43.25
C PRO A 99 25.88 -2.82 43.33
N GLY A 100 26.93 -2.02 43.13
CA GLY A 100 28.28 -2.36 43.54
C GLY A 100 28.49 -2.17 45.02
#